data_AF-N4WBQ8-F1
#
_entry.id   AF-N4WBQ8-F1
#
_cell.length_a   1.000
_cell.length_b   1.000
_cell.length_c   1.000
_cell.angle_alpha   90.00
_cell.angle_beta   90.00
_cell.angle_gamma   90.00
#
_symmetry.space_group_name_H-M   'P 1'
#
loop_
_entity.id
_entity.type
_entity.pdbx_description
1 polymer ?
#
loop_
_entity_poly.entity_id
_entity_poly.type
_entity_poly.pdbx_seq_one_letter_code
_entity_poly.pdbx_strand_id
1 'polypeptide(L)'
;MTKFTDYFLEKDKQLALQYRKHIDEYYDLSSQLLNVGEFNKSEMYFKHAITLISELRRLNREKLTYDAAAGTLELIKQREETGQAVLMKRDRF
;
A
#
# COMPACT_ATOMS: atom_id res chain seq x y z
N MET A 1 13.25 11.95 3.99
CA MET A 1 12.72 10.83 4.79
C MET A 1 11.30 10.54 4.30
N THR A 2 11.04 9.36 3.76
CA THR A 2 9.70 8.95 3.27
C THR A 2 8.75 8.77 4.45
N LYS A 3 7.53 9.31 4.37
CA LYS A 3 6.52 9.15 5.41
C LYS A 3 5.83 7.80 5.26
N PHE A 4 5.36 7.22 6.37
CA PHE A 4 4.61 5.96 6.34
C PHE A 4 3.40 6.00 5.40
N THR A 5 2.70 7.13 5.32
CA THR A 5 1.53 7.30 4.45
C THR A 5 1.85 7.32 2.96
N ASP A 6 3.12 7.49 2.57
CA ASP A 6 3.53 7.61 1.17
C ASP A 6 3.43 6.24 0.44
N TYR A 7 3.37 5.14 1.20
CA TYR A 7 3.20 3.77 0.68
C TYR A 7 1.76 3.41 0.33
N PHE A 8 0.81 4.34 0.47
CA PHE A 8 -0.61 4.07 0.31
C PHE A 8 -1.26 5.06 -0.65
N LEU A 9 -2.36 4.65 -1.29
CA LEU A 9 -3.19 5.56 -2.08
C LEU A 9 -3.80 6.61 -1.17
N GLU A 10 -4.12 7.79 -1.71
CA GLU A 10 -4.70 8.89 -0.92
C GLU A 10 -5.95 8.45 -0.14
N LYS A 11 -6.82 7.66 -0.80
CA LYS A 11 -8.03 7.09 -0.20
C LYS A 11 -7.77 6.16 1.01
N ASP A 12 -6.57 5.56 1.09
CA ASP A 12 -6.25 4.51 2.06
C ASP A 12 -5.37 5.01 3.21
N LYS A 13 -4.84 6.25 3.13
CA LYS A 13 -3.90 6.79 4.13
C LYS A 13 -4.44 6.76 5.56
N GLN A 14 -5.69 7.20 5.75
CA GLN A 14 -6.32 7.22 7.07
C GLN A 14 -6.55 5.81 7.61
N LEU A 15 -7.02 4.90 6.76
CA LEU A 15 -7.21 3.50 7.12
C LEU A 15 -5.90 2.82 7.50
N ALA A 16 -4.82 3.09 6.75
CA ALA A 16 -3.49 2.56 7.05
C ALA A 16 -2.95 3.05 8.40
N LEU A 17 -3.21 4.32 8.77
CA LEU A 17 -2.86 4.84 10.09
C LEU A 17 -3.67 4.16 11.21
N GLN A 18 -4.96 3.93 10.99
CA GLN A 18 -5.82 3.21 11.94
C GLN A 18 -5.35 1.77 12.14
N TYR A 19 -5.06 1.04 11.05
CA TYR A 19 -4.52 -0.31 11.13
C TYR A 19 -3.21 -0.36 11.88
N ARG A 20 -2.29 0.58 11.61
CA ARG A 20 -1.02 0.66 12.34
C ARG A 20 -1.25 0.84 13.85
N LYS A 21 -2.13 1.77 14.25
CA LYS A 21 -2.47 1.99 15.65
C LYS A 21 -3.03 0.72 16.30
N HIS A 22 -3.97 0.05 15.65
CA HIS A 22 -4.59 -1.16 16.18
C HIS A 22 -3.63 -2.37 16.22
N ILE A 23 -2.69 -2.46 15.29
CA ILE A 23 -1.62 -3.47 15.35
C ILE A 23 -0.79 -3.27 16.62
N ASP A 24 -0.36 -2.04 16.89
CA ASP A 24 0.42 -1.71 18.09
C ASP A 24 -0.40 -2.03 19.35
N GLU A 25 -1.67 -1.64 19.40
CA GLU A 25 -2.58 -1.93 20.53
C GLU A 25 -2.78 -3.44 20.76
N TYR A 26 -3.05 -4.22 19.71
CA TYR A 26 -3.23 -5.66 19.84
C TYR A 26 -1.95 -6.39 20.19
N TYR A 27 -0.80 -5.92 19.69
CA TYR A 27 0.49 -6.49 20.04
C TYR A 27 0.82 -6.25 21.52
N ASP A 28 0.62 -5.03 22.01
CA ASP A 28 0.86 -4.67 23.41
C ASP A 28 -0.07 -5.45 24.35
N LEU A 29 -1.37 -5.50 24.03
CA LEU A 29 -2.35 -6.25 24.81
C LEU A 29 -2.05 -7.75 24.82
N SER A 30 -1.69 -8.30 23.66
CA SER A 30 -1.32 -9.71 23.56
C SER A 30 -0.10 -10.05 24.41
N SER A 31 0.90 -9.17 24.42
CA SER A 31 2.12 -9.32 25.22
C SER A 31 1.84 -9.26 26.72
N GLN A 32 0.95 -8.35 27.15
CA GLN A 32 0.52 -8.28 28.55
C GLN A 32 -0.23 -9.55 28.98
N LEU A 33 -1.14 -10.05 28.13
CA LEU A 33 -1.91 -11.27 28.39
C LEU A 33 -1.01 -12.51 28.45
N LEU A 34 0.01 -12.58 27.58
CA LEU A 34 1.01 -13.63 27.60
C LEU A 34 1.73 -13.69 28.96
N ASN A 35 2.14 -12.53 29.48
CA ASN A 35 2.87 -12.42 30.75
C ASN A 35 2.06 -12.85 31.98
N VAL A 36 0.73 -12.73 31.93
CA VAL A 36 -0.17 -13.16 33.03
C VAL A 36 -0.75 -14.58 32.82
N GLY A 37 -0.29 -15.30 31.78
CA GLY A 37 -0.71 -16.68 31.50
C GLY A 37 -2.05 -16.82 30.78
N GLU A 38 -2.62 -15.73 30.27
CA GLU A 38 -3.89 -15.70 29.52
C GLU A 38 -3.65 -16.08 28.04
N PHE A 39 -3.12 -17.27 27.80
CA PHE A 39 -2.60 -17.70 26.49
C PHE A 39 -3.63 -17.65 25.36
N ASN A 40 -4.86 -18.12 25.59
CA ASN A 40 -5.90 -18.12 24.56
C ASN A 40 -6.28 -16.71 24.11
N LYS A 41 -6.34 -15.75 25.04
CA LYS A 41 -6.63 -14.35 24.72
C LYS A 41 -5.44 -13.70 24.03
N SER A 42 -4.22 -13.97 24.51
CA SER A 42 -2.99 -13.52 23.87
C SER A 42 -2.92 -13.97 22.41
N GLU A 43 -3.17 -15.26 22.14
CA GLU A 43 -3.21 -15.82 20.79
C GLU A 43 -4.25 -15.12 19.90
N MET A 44 -5.45 -14.90 20.42
CA MET A 44 -6.52 -14.19 19.71
C MET A 44 -6.08 -12.78 19.28
N TYR A 45 -5.47 -12.01 20.17
CA TYR A 45 -5.00 -10.66 19.84
C TYR A 45 -3.81 -10.66 18.88
N PHE A 46 -2.89 -11.62 18.98
CA PHE A 46 -1.85 -11.78 17.96
C PHE A 46 -2.44 -12.07 16.59
N LYS A 47 -3.47 -12.94 16.50
CA LYS A 47 -4.18 -13.21 15.24
C LYS A 47 -4.79 -11.93 14.67
N HIS A 48 -5.42 -11.09 15.49
CA HIS A 48 -5.96 -9.81 15.04
C HIS A 48 -4.86 -8.87 14.48
N ALA A 49 -3.73 -8.74 15.18
CA ALA A 49 -2.60 -7.94 14.69
C ALA A 49 -2.08 -8.46 13.34
N ILE A 50 -1.94 -9.79 13.18
CA ILE A 50 -1.49 -10.43 11.93
C ILE A 50 -2.47 -10.16 10.77
N THR A 51 -3.78 -10.22 11.04
CA THR A 51 -4.81 -9.89 10.04
C THR A 51 -4.64 -8.45 9.55
N LEU A 52 -4.47 -7.48 10.46
CA LEU A 52 -4.28 -6.08 10.09
C LEU A 52 -2.98 -5.83 9.34
N ILE A 53 -1.88 -6.50 9.71
CA ILE A 53 -0.61 -6.46 8.95
C ILE A 53 -0.83 -6.93 7.51
N SER A 54 -1.64 -7.98 7.32
CA SER A 54 -1.95 -8.51 5.99
C SER A 54 -2.75 -7.51 5.16
N GLU A 55 -3.72 -6.82 5.77
CA GLU A 55 -4.46 -5.74 5.11
C GLU A 55 -3.56 -4.55 4.75
N LEU A 56 -2.65 -4.13 5.64
CA LEU A 56 -1.67 -3.09 5.29
C LEU A 56 -0.81 -3.48 4.09
N ARG A 57 -0.35 -4.73 4.03
CA ARG A 57 0.43 -5.24 2.89
C ARG A 57 -0.40 -5.21 1.60
N ARG A 58 -1.69 -5.54 1.68
CA ARG A 58 -2.61 -5.48 0.54
C ARG A 58 -2.75 -4.04 0.02
N LEU A 59 -2.98 -3.07 0.89
CA LEU A 59 -3.10 -1.65 0.53
C LEU A 59 -1.82 -1.10 -0.11
N ASN A 60 -0.65 -1.44 0.42
CA ASN A 60 0.62 -1.05 -0.17
C ASN A 60 0.82 -1.67 -1.58
N ARG A 61 0.48 -2.95 -1.75
CA ARG A 61 0.55 -3.60 -3.07
C ARG A 61 -0.39 -2.94 -4.08
N GLU A 62 -1.57 -2.50 -3.65
CA GLU A 62 -2.50 -1.75 -4.49
C GLU A 62 -1.87 -0.44 -4.98
N LYS A 63 -1.22 0.33 -4.09
CA LYS A 63 -0.48 1.55 -4.46
C LYS A 63 0.63 1.28 -5.48
N LEU A 64 1.46 0.27 -5.23
CA LEU A 64 2.55 -0.09 -6.14
C LEU A 64 2.02 -0.48 -7.53
N THR A 65 0.92 -1.23 -7.57
CA THR A 65 0.28 -1.65 -8.83
C THR A 65 -0.28 -0.44 -9.57
N TYR A 66 -0.97 0.46 -8.87
CA TYR A 66 -1.51 1.68 -9.43
C TYR A 66 -0.41 2.56 -10.03
N ASP A 67 0.67 2.80 -9.29
CA ASP A 67 1.79 3.64 -9.76
C ASP A 67 2.48 3.04 -11.00
N ALA A 68 2.68 1.72 -11.00
CA ALA A 68 3.27 1.03 -12.15
C ALA A 68 2.37 1.15 -13.39
N ALA A 69 1.05 0.99 -13.24
CA ALA A 69 0.10 1.13 -14.32
C ALA A 69 0.05 2.58 -14.85
N ALA A 70 0.01 3.57 -13.95
CA ALA A 70 0.01 4.98 -14.32
C ALA A 70 1.28 5.37 -15.11
N GLY A 71 2.46 4.95 -14.62
CA GLY A 71 3.72 5.18 -15.33
C GLY A 71 3.77 4.48 -16.70
N THR A 72 3.21 3.28 -16.81
CA THR A 72 3.13 2.56 -18.09
C THR A 72 2.23 3.29 -19.09
N LEU A 73 1.08 3.79 -18.65
CA LEU A 73 0.16 4.56 -19.50
C LEU A 73 0.79 5.87 -20.00
N GLU A 74 1.52 6.56 -19.13
CA GLU A 74 2.24 7.78 -19.51
C GLU A 74 3.29 7.50 -20.59
N LEU A 75 4.06 6.41 -20.44
CA LEU A 75 5.03 5.99 -21.46
C LEU A 75 4.38 5.63 -22.79
N ILE A 76 3.23 4.97 -22.77
CA ILE A 76 2.46 4.66 -23.99
C ILE A 76 2.06 5.97 -24.69
N LYS A 77 1.46 6.90 -23.95
CA LYS A 77 1.03 8.20 -24.49
C LYS A 77 2.18 8.98 -25.12
N GLN A 78 3.33 9.05 -24.45
CA GLN A 78 4.52 9.73 -24.97
C GLN A 78 5.03 9.11 -26.28
N ARG A 79 4.96 7.77 -26.40
CA ARG A 79 5.35 7.07 -27.63
C ARG A 79 4.39 7.31 -28.77
N GLU A 80 3.08 7.35 -28.50
CA GLU A 80 2.07 7.69 -29.49
C GLU A 80 2.25 9.10 -30.04
N GLU A 81 2.45 10.09 -29.16
CA GLU A 81 2.72 11.48 -29.54
C GLU A 81 4.00 11.61 -30.37
N THR A 82 5.06 10.93 -29.96
CA THR A 82 6.34 10.91 -30.70
C THR A 82 6.17 10.26 -32.07
N GLY A 83 5.45 9.13 -32.15
CA GLY A 83 5.16 8.44 -33.41
C GLY A 83 4.36 9.30 -34.38
N GLN A 84 3.30 9.96 -33.89
CA GLN A 84 2.49 10.90 -34.68
C GLN A 84 3.33 12.09 -35.18
N ALA A 85 4.21 12.65 -34.33
CA ALA A 85 5.09 13.74 -34.71
C ALA A 85 6.09 13.34 -35.83
N VAL A 86 6.55 12.09 -35.84
CA VAL A 86 7.43 11.55 -36.91
C VAL A 86 6.66 11.39 -38.23
N LEU A 87 5.43 10.87 -38.20
CA LEU A 87 4.59 10.73 -39.39
C LEU A 87 4.26 12.09 -40.03
N MET A 88 3.82 13.07 -39.24
CA MET A 88 3.53 14.43 -39.75
C MET A 88 4.76 15.15 -40.31
N LYS A 89 5.97 14.76 -39.93
CA LYS A 89 7.21 15.30 -40.53
C LYS A 89 7.52 14.62 -41.87
N ARG A 90 7.19 13.35 -42.04
CA ARG A 90 7.37 12.63 -43.31
C ARG A 90 6.41 13.09 -44.39
N ASP A 91 5.15 13.37 -44.04
CA ASP A 91 4.13 13.81 -45.01
C ASP A 91 4.32 15.27 -45.50
N ARG A 92 5.32 15.99 -44.96
CA ARG A 92 5.64 17.39 -45.30
C ARG A 92 6.86 17.55 -46.22
N PHE A 93 7.48 16.45 -46.65
CA PHE A 93 8.56 16.40 -47.63
C PHE A 93 8.15 15.51 -48.81
#